data_AF-A0A960SB97-F1
#
_entry.id   AF-A0A960SB97-F1
#
_cell.length_a   1.000
_cell.length_b   1.000
_cell.length_c   1.000
_cell.angle_alpha   90.00
_cell.angle_beta   90.00
_cell.angle_gamma   90.00
#
_symmetry.space_group_name_H-M   'P 1'
#
loop_
_entity.id
_entity.type
_entity.pdbx_description
1 polymer ?
#
loop_
_entity_poly.entity_id
_entity_poly.type
_entity_poly.pdbx_seq_one_letter_code
_entity_poly.pdbx_strand_id
1 'polypeptide(L)'
;MTKEEKKKLCWSCDGRVPREAENCPYCGVYLSNTPYEGESAPTFDWDPPYKIPQDEEPISPEHPKPIAPPKPTKPISPVIPLAALISGSTFFLFSLILYFCSTEGTLTLKWDSHTWYVWLLLSFPLFGAGWYYLPSSPPSEPTSPSQ
;
A
#
# COMPACT_ATOMS: atom_id res chain seq x y z
N MET A 1 31.59 12.43 10.14
CA MET A 1 30.26 12.58 10.79
C MET A 1 29.21 12.33 9.72
N THR A 2 28.55 11.18 9.75
CA THR A 2 27.46 10.82 8.83
C THR A 2 26.15 11.41 9.36
N LYS A 3 25.53 12.33 8.62
CA LYS A 3 24.20 12.84 8.98
C LYS A 3 23.19 11.69 8.84
N GLU A 4 22.46 11.37 9.90
CA GLU A 4 21.35 10.42 9.79
C GLU A 4 20.23 11.05 8.96
N GLU A 5 19.97 10.48 7.78
CA GLU A 5 18.86 10.90 6.93
C GLU A 5 17.53 10.52 7.59
N LYS A 6 16.68 11.52 7.83
CA LYS A 6 15.36 11.32 8.43
C LYS A 6 14.45 10.63 7.42
N LYS A 7 13.76 9.57 7.84
CA LYS A 7 12.84 8.78 7.00
C LYS A 7 11.40 8.96 7.49
N LYS A 8 10.44 8.97 6.57
CA LYS A 8 8.99 8.97 6.83
C LYS A 8 8.36 7.69 6.24
N LEU A 9 7.16 7.32 6.69
CA LEU A 9 6.38 6.25 6.06
C LEU A 9 5.38 6.84 5.06
N CYS A 10 5.21 6.18 3.92
CA CYS A 10 4.16 6.50 2.98
C CYS A 10 2.80 6.06 3.54
N TRP A 11 1.83 6.97 3.59
CA TRP A 11 0.47 6.71 4.10
C TRP A 11 -0.33 5.69 3.27
N SER A 12 0.09 5.42 2.02
CA SER A 12 -0.63 4.55 1.09
C SER A 12 -0.09 3.13 1.01
N CYS A 13 1.22 2.92 1.14
CA CYS A 13 1.85 1.62 0.92
C CYS A 13 2.82 1.19 2.03
N ASP A 14 2.88 1.94 3.14
CA ASP A 14 3.80 1.72 4.27
C ASP A 14 5.29 1.65 3.89
N GLY A 15 5.65 2.14 2.70
CA GLY A 15 7.04 2.21 2.25
C GLY A 15 7.83 3.25 3.06
N ARG A 16 9.04 2.90 3.48
CA ARG A 16 9.97 3.84 4.11
C ARG A 16 10.63 4.70 3.04
N VAL A 17 10.41 6.00 3.12
CA VAL A 17 10.85 6.98 2.12
C VAL A 17 11.62 8.10 2.81
N PRO A 18 12.59 8.75 2.14
CA PRO A 18 13.29 9.89 2.72
C PRO A 18 12.31 11.04 2.99
N ARG A 19 12.57 11.84 4.03
CA ARG A 19 11.65 12.92 4.44
C ARG A 19 11.45 13.93 3.31
N GLU A 20 12.48 14.16 2.51
CA GLU A 20 12.51 15.12 1.41
C GLU A 20 11.73 14.65 0.16
N ALA A 21 11.37 13.37 0.04
CA ALA A 21 10.65 12.88 -1.13
C ALA A 21 9.21 13.40 -1.20
N GLU A 22 8.88 14.09 -2.30
CA GLU A 22 7.52 14.56 -2.60
C GLU A 22 6.63 13.45 -3.14
N ASN A 23 7.18 12.44 -3.81
CA ASN A 23 6.45 11.28 -4.31
C ASN A 23 7.01 9.98 -3.73
N CYS A 24 6.13 9.04 -3.41
CA CYS A 24 6.54 7.71 -2.98
C CYS A 24 7.11 6.91 -4.17
N PRO A 25 8.36 6.39 -4.11
CA PRO A 25 8.94 5.60 -5.19
C PRO A 25 8.31 4.21 -5.35
N TYR A 26 7.51 3.77 -4.37
CA TYR A 26 6.87 2.45 -4.41
C TYR A 26 5.48 2.48 -5.05
N CYS A 27 4.62 3.42 -4.63
CA CYS A 27 3.23 3.51 -5.10
C CYS A 27 2.90 4.78 -5.89
N GLY A 28 3.85 5.70 -6.05
CA GLY A 28 3.68 6.93 -6.84
C GLY A 28 2.81 8.02 -6.19
N VAL A 29 2.31 7.80 -4.97
CA VAL A 29 1.45 8.76 -4.27
C VAL A 29 2.24 9.98 -3.79
N TYR A 30 1.64 11.17 -3.94
CA TYR A 30 2.18 12.42 -3.43
C TYR A 30 2.16 12.45 -1.90
N LEU A 31 3.30 12.79 -1.32
CA LEU A 31 3.56 12.92 0.09
C LEU A 31 3.72 14.42 0.37
N SER A 32 2.66 15.06 0.85
CA SER A 32 2.72 16.47 1.23
C SER A 32 3.81 16.69 2.26
N ASN A 33 4.91 17.33 1.86
CA ASN A 33 5.94 17.80 2.77
C ASN A 33 5.47 19.14 3.35
N THR A 34 4.91 19.11 4.56
CA THR A 34 4.90 20.34 5.36
C THR A 34 6.29 20.43 6.00
N PRO A 35 7.12 21.43 5.62
CA PRO A 35 8.34 21.70 6.37
C PRO A 35 7.91 22.13 7.77
N TYR A 36 8.01 21.20 8.72
CA TYR A 36 8.02 21.54 10.14
C TYR A 36 9.44 22.03 10.45
N GLU A 37 9.77 23.23 9.94
CA GLU A 37 10.75 24.08 10.59
C GLU A 37 10.13 24.52 11.91
N GLY A 38 10.90 24.40 12.99
CA GLY A 38 10.48 24.77 14.35
C GLY A 38 10.38 26.27 14.53
N GLU A 39 9.66 26.94 13.64
CA GLU A 39 9.19 28.30 13.82
C GLU A 39 7.70 28.19 14.14
N SER A 40 7.31 28.80 15.25
CA SER A 40 5.94 28.88 15.76
C SER A 40 4.91 28.78 14.63
N ALA A 41 4.01 27.80 14.73
CA ALA A 41 2.80 27.76 13.91
C ALA A 41 2.28 29.20 13.80
N PRO A 42 2.02 29.73 12.58
CA PRO A 42 1.36 31.02 12.49
C PRO A 42 0.10 30.88 13.33
N THR A 43 -0.01 31.72 14.36
CA THR A 43 -1.23 31.89 15.15
C THR A 43 -2.26 32.46 14.20
N PHE A 44 -2.80 31.59 13.36
CA PHE A 44 -4.00 31.86 12.60
C PHE A 44 -5.09 31.78 13.65
N ASP A 45 -5.57 32.94 14.09
CA ASP A 45 -6.78 33.11 14.90
C ASP A 45 -7.98 32.61 14.09
N TRP A 46 -8.07 31.31 13.89
CA TRP A 46 -9.30 30.65 13.48
C TRP A 46 -10.17 30.53 14.71
N ASP A 47 -10.81 31.63 15.08
CA ASP A 47 -11.97 31.56 15.96
C ASP A 47 -13.07 30.82 15.19
N PRO A 48 -13.55 29.68 15.68
CA PRO A 48 -14.67 28.99 15.05
C PRO A 48 -15.90 29.91 15.02
N PRO A 49 -16.73 29.86 13.98
CA PRO A 49 -17.87 30.77 13.80
C PRO A 49 -18.99 30.59 14.84
N TYR A 50 -18.85 29.65 15.77
CA TYR A 50 -19.76 29.45 16.89
C TYR A 50 -19.13 29.96 18.19
N LYS A 51 -19.82 30.91 18.84
CA LYS A 51 -19.47 31.35 20.19
C LYS A 51 -19.85 30.25 21.18
N ILE A 52 -18.90 29.76 21.95
CA ILE A 52 -19.16 28.88 23.09
C ILE A 52 -19.62 29.79 24.23
N PRO A 53 -20.90 29.78 24.65
CA PRO A 53 -21.34 30.58 25.78
C PRO A 53 -20.68 30.04 27.05
N GLN A 54 -19.88 30.85 27.72
CA GLN A 54 -19.33 30.54 29.03
C GLN A 54 -20.22 31.17 30.10
N ASP A 55 -21.27 30.46 30.49
CA ASP A 55 -22.06 30.82 31.66
C ASP A 55 -22.08 29.64 32.63
N GLU A 56 -21.40 29.78 33.77
CA GLU A 56 -21.60 28.96 34.95
C GLU A 56 -22.85 29.48 35.70
N GLU A 57 -23.91 28.66 35.81
CA GLU A 57 -24.60 28.36 37.09
C GLU A 57 -25.65 27.25 36.90
N PRO A 58 -25.96 26.47 37.96
CA PRO A 58 -26.47 25.12 37.86
C PRO A 58 -27.99 25.08 37.83
N ILE A 59 -28.56 24.76 36.67
CA ILE A 59 -29.95 24.31 36.58
C ILE A 59 -29.90 22.97 35.90
N SER A 60 -30.21 21.92 36.65
CA SER A 60 -30.46 20.56 36.18
C SER A 60 -31.57 20.55 35.13
N PRO A 61 -31.30 20.16 33.87
CA PRO A 61 -32.34 19.78 32.94
C PRO A 61 -32.17 18.31 32.56
N GLU A 62 -33.26 17.58 32.40
CA GLU A 62 -33.28 16.23 31.85
C GLU A 62 -32.31 16.09 30.68
N HIS A 63 -31.28 15.27 30.88
CA HIS A 63 -30.29 14.94 29.87
C HIS A 63 -31.04 14.37 28.65
N PRO A 64 -30.98 15.01 27.47
CA PRO A 64 -31.36 14.32 26.24
C PRO A 64 -30.52 13.05 26.20
N LYS A 65 -31.20 11.90 26.16
CA LYS A 65 -30.57 10.58 26.12
C LYS A 65 -29.43 10.65 25.10
N PRO A 66 -28.16 10.48 25.52
CA PRO A 66 -27.03 10.59 24.62
C PRO A 66 -27.30 9.70 23.42
N ILE A 67 -27.38 10.31 22.23
CA ILE A 67 -27.36 9.55 20.98
C ILE A 67 -26.02 8.84 21.03
N ALA A 68 -26.07 7.55 21.32
CA ALA A 68 -24.87 6.74 21.48
C ALA A 68 -24.00 6.95 20.24
N PRO A 69 -22.70 7.23 20.39
CA PRO A 69 -21.82 7.41 19.25
C PRO A 69 -21.97 6.20 18.31
N PRO A 70 -22.02 6.41 16.98
CA PRO A 70 -22.07 5.29 16.04
C PRO A 70 -20.92 4.34 16.38
N LYS A 71 -21.28 3.08 16.70
CA LYS A 71 -20.31 2.07 17.13
C LYS A 71 -19.17 2.02 16.10
N PRO A 72 -17.90 2.08 16.52
CA PRO A 72 -16.78 1.98 15.61
C PRO A 72 -16.90 0.64 14.86
N THR A 73 -17.18 0.73 13.56
CA THR A 73 -17.27 -0.45 12.71
C THR A 73 -15.85 -1.01 12.62
N LYS A 74 -15.64 -2.21 13.16
CA LYS A 74 -14.31 -2.84 13.20
C LYS A 74 -13.74 -2.89 11.77
N PRO A 75 -12.49 -2.45 11.55
CA PRO A 75 -11.87 -2.60 10.24
C PRO A 75 -11.79 -4.09 9.92
N ILE A 76 -12.47 -4.49 8.85
CA ILE A 76 -12.41 -5.87 8.35
C ILE A 76 -10.97 -6.12 7.93
N SER A 77 -10.33 -7.13 8.52
CA SER A 77 -8.95 -7.43 8.21
C SER A 77 -8.82 -7.83 6.73
N PRO A 78 -7.92 -7.19 5.95
CA PRO A 78 -7.76 -7.49 4.53
C PRO A 78 -7.18 -8.89 4.26
N VAL A 79 -6.73 -9.59 5.31
CA VAL A 79 -6.15 -10.93 5.22
C VAL A 79 -7.17 -11.96 4.77
N ILE A 80 -8.41 -11.88 5.25
CA ILE A 80 -9.46 -12.85 4.91
C ILE A 80 -9.80 -12.80 3.42
N PRO A 81 -10.14 -11.64 2.82
CA PRO A 81 -10.42 -11.58 1.39
C PRO A 81 -9.20 -11.91 0.53
N LEU A 82 -7.99 -11.49 0.95
CA LEU A 82 -6.75 -11.84 0.22
C LEU A 82 -6.50 -13.36 0.23
N ALA A 83 -6.61 -14.01 1.39
CA ALA A 83 -6.43 -15.45 1.51
C ALA A 83 -7.51 -16.23 0.74
N ALA A 84 -8.77 -15.77 0.80
CA ALA A 84 -9.87 -16.33 0.02
C ALA A 84 -9.63 -16.20 -1.49
N LEU A 85 -9.07 -15.06 -1.94
CA LEU A 85 -8.78 -14.82 -3.35
C LEU A 85 -7.63 -15.70 -3.86
N ILE A 86 -6.54 -15.81 -3.09
CA ILE A 86 -5.39 -16.65 -3.44
C ILE A 86 -5.81 -18.12 -3.48
N SER A 87 -6.46 -18.60 -2.42
CA SER A 87 -6.94 -20.00 -2.36
C SER A 87 -7.92 -20.31 -3.48
N GLY A 88 -8.92 -19.45 -3.70
CA GLY A 88 -9.87 -19.57 -4.80
C GLY A 88 -9.20 -19.64 -6.17
N SER A 89 -8.20 -18.79 -6.43
CA SER A 89 -7.43 -18.83 -7.68
C SER A 89 -6.68 -20.15 -7.87
N THR A 90 -6.06 -20.70 -6.81
CA THR A 90 -5.35 -21.98 -6.91
C THR A 90 -6.30 -23.13 -7.21
N PHE A 91 -7.43 -23.20 -6.51
CA PHE A 91 -8.45 -24.22 -6.77
C PHE A 91 -9.07 -24.08 -8.17
N PHE A 92 -9.31 -22.86 -8.62
CA PHE A 92 -9.86 -22.61 -9.95
C PHE A 92 -8.91 -23.06 -11.06
N LEU A 93 -7.63 -22.69 -10.97
CA LEU A 93 -6.62 -23.16 -11.92
C LEU A 93 -6.47 -24.68 -11.89
N PHE A 94 -6.44 -25.27 -10.70
CA PHE A 94 -6.38 -26.73 -10.54
C PHE A 94 -7.60 -27.43 -11.15
N SER A 95 -8.80 -26.87 -10.96
CA SER A 95 -10.02 -27.35 -11.59
C SER A 95 -9.97 -27.24 -13.11
N LEU A 96 -9.43 -26.15 -13.66
CA LEU A 96 -9.25 -26.02 -15.11
C LEU A 96 -8.27 -27.06 -15.64
N ILE A 97 -7.16 -27.31 -14.93
CA ILE A 97 -6.20 -28.35 -15.31
C ILE A 97 -6.89 -29.73 -15.29
N LEU A 98 -7.66 -30.05 -14.24
CA LEU A 98 -8.45 -31.27 -14.21
C LEU A 98 -9.45 -31.33 -15.35
N TYR A 99 -10.13 -30.22 -15.67
CA TYR A 99 -11.12 -30.17 -16.74
C TYR A 99 -10.50 -30.43 -18.12
N PHE A 100 -9.36 -29.80 -18.43
CA PHE A 100 -8.70 -29.94 -19.73
C PHE A 100 -7.83 -31.21 -19.85
N CYS A 101 -7.25 -31.68 -18.74
CA CYS A 101 -6.32 -32.82 -18.73
C CYS A 101 -6.94 -34.12 -18.17
N SER A 102 -8.24 -34.14 -17.87
CA SER A 102 -8.92 -35.38 -17.47
C SER A 102 -9.23 -36.23 -18.69
N THR A 103 -8.58 -37.37 -18.78
CA THR A 103 -8.95 -38.47 -19.67
C THR A 103 -9.51 -39.60 -18.81
N GLU A 104 -10.75 -40.01 -19.06
CA GLU A 104 -11.41 -41.13 -18.37
C GLU A 104 -11.51 -40.96 -16.84
N GLY A 105 -11.63 -39.71 -16.35
CA GLY A 105 -11.77 -39.42 -14.92
C GLY A 105 -10.47 -39.50 -14.12
N THR A 106 -9.33 -39.67 -14.79
CA THR A 106 -8.01 -39.61 -14.17
C THR A 106 -7.18 -38.47 -14.75
N LEU A 107 -6.45 -37.77 -13.88
CA LEU A 107 -5.49 -36.74 -14.29
C LEU A 107 -4.22 -37.45 -14.80
N THR A 108 -4.14 -37.72 -16.11
CA THR A 108 -2.89 -38.22 -16.71
C THR A 108 -2.05 -37.04 -17.18
N LEU A 109 -1.30 -36.45 -16.24
CA LEU A 109 -0.29 -35.46 -16.57
C LEU A 109 0.90 -36.16 -17.25
N LYS A 110 0.76 -36.51 -18.53
CA LYS A 110 1.88 -36.97 -19.36
C LYS A 110 2.67 -35.74 -19.80
N TRP A 111 3.65 -35.35 -19.00
CA TRP A 111 4.62 -34.36 -19.45
C TRP A 111 5.56 -35.03 -20.44
N ASP A 112 5.44 -34.66 -21.72
CA ASP A 112 6.40 -35.12 -22.71
C ASP A 112 7.76 -34.49 -22.41
N SER A 113 8.69 -35.31 -21.93
CA SER A 113 10.07 -34.92 -21.64
C SER A 113 10.73 -34.29 -22.86
N HIS A 114 10.34 -34.70 -24.07
CA HIS A 114 10.88 -34.15 -25.30
C HIS A 114 10.50 -32.67 -25.51
N THR A 115 9.51 -32.12 -24.81
CA THR A 115 9.05 -30.73 -24.97
C THR A 115 9.72 -29.73 -24.00
N TRP A 116 10.70 -30.17 -23.19
CA TRP A 116 11.35 -29.31 -22.18
C TRP A 116 11.98 -28.02 -22.75
N TYR A 117 12.56 -28.09 -23.94
CA TYR A 117 13.24 -26.96 -24.57
C TYR A 117 12.27 -25.88 -25.04
N VAL A 118 11.01 -26.23 -25.36
CA VAL A 118 9.97 -25.26 -25.73
C VAL A 118 9.64 -24.36 -24.54
N TRP A 119 9.51 -24.95 -23.36
CA TRP A 119 9.28 -24.20 -22.12
C TRP A 119 10.47 -23.31 -21.75
N LEU A 120 11.70 -23.75 -22.03
CA LEU A 120 12.91 -22.95 -21.82
C LEU A 120 13.00 -21.79 -22.82
N LEU A 121 12.70 -22.04 -24.09
CA LEU A 121 12.64 -21.00 -25.11
C LEU A 121 11.51 -20.01 -24.89
N LEU A 122 10.39 -20.40 -24.27
CA LEU A 122 9.29 -19.51 -23.92
C LEU A 122 9.58 -18.70 -22.64
N SER A 123 10.32 -19.26 -21.69
CA SER A 123 10.68 -18.55 -20.46
C SER A 123 11.73 -17.46 -20.68
N PHE A 124 12.67 -17.68 -21.61
CA PHE A 124 13.72 -16.71 -21.95
C PHE A 124 13.18 -15.33 -22.39
N PRO A 125 12.23 -15.21 -23.34
CA PRO A 125 11.64 -13.93 -23.73
C PRO A 125 10.76 -13.34 -22.62
N LEU A 126 10.07 -14.16 -21.82
CA LEU A 126 9.32 -13.66 -20.67
C LEU A 126 10.25 -13.04 -19.62
N PHE A 127 11.38 -13.69 -19.36
CA PHE A 127 12.38 -13.22 -18.42
C PHE A 127 13.07 -11.94 -18.94
N GLY A 128 13.43 -11.93 -20.23
CA GLY A 128 13.99 -10.75 -20.89
C GLY A 128 13.02 -9.57 -20.93
N ALA A 129 11.74 -9.82 -21.22
CA ALA A 129 10.70 -8.80 -21.16
C ALA A 129 10.55 -8.26 -19.73
N GLY A 130 10.44 -9.16 -18.74
CA GLY A 130 10.39 -8.75 -17.33
C GLY A 130 11.57 -7.89 -16.93
N TRP A 131 12.79 -8.24 -17.37
CA TRP A 131 13.99 -7.45 -17.11
C TRP A 131 13.97 -6.08 -17.80
N TYR A 132 13.49 -6.03 -19.05
CA TYR A 132 13.39 -4.79 -19.81
C TYR A 132 12.33 -3.83 -19.25
N TYR A 133 11.20 -4.36 -18.76
CA TYR A 133 10.13 -3.54 -18.19
C TYR A 133 10.41 -3.07 -16.75
N LEU A 134 11.45 -3.59 -16.08
CA LEU A 134 11.86 -3.08 -14.78
C LEU A 134 12.49 -1.69 -14.96
N PRO A 135 11.90 -0.62 -14.39
CA PRO A 135 12.51 0.69 -14.42
C PRO A 135 13.84 0.65 -13.69
N SER A 136 14.94 0.86 -14.42
CA SER A 136 16.26 1.02 -13.83
C SER A 136 16.23 2.32 -13.04
N SER A 137 16.23 2.25 -11.71
CA SER A 137 16.41 3.45 -10.90
C SER A 137 17.78 4.04 -11.25
N PRO A 138 17.88 5.33 -11.61
CA PRO A 138 19.17 5.93 -11.92
C PRO A 138 20.09 5.84 -10.69
N PRO A 139 21.37 5.50 -10.85
CA PRO A 139 22.32 5.55 -9.76
C PRO A 139 22.36 7.00 -9.25
N SER A 140 22.10 7.17 -7.96
CA SER A 140 22.21 8.47 -7.28
C SER A 140 23.63 9.01 -7.47
N GLU A 141 23.76 10.06 -8.29
CA GLU A 141 25.02 10.71 -8.60
C GLU A 141 25.58 11.39 -7.34
N PRO A 142 26.84 11.14 -6.95
CA PRO A 142 27.46 11.85 -5.84
C PRO A 142 27.81 13.26 -6.29
N THR A 143 26.98 14.24 -5.91
CA THR A 143 27.28 15.66 -6.09
C THR A 143 28.58 16.02 -5.38
N SER A 144 29.64 16.19 -6.18
CA SER A 144 30.94 16.74 -5.76
C SER A 144 30.79 18.24 -5.45
N PRO A 145 31.47 18.77 -4.41
CA PRO A 145 31.30 20.15 -3.98
C PRO A 145 31.99 21.12 -4.95
N SER A 146 31.23 22.08 -5.47
CA SER A 146 31.80 23.27 -6.14
C SER A 146 32.16 24.31 -5.07
N GLN A 147 33.38 24.83 -5.17
CA GLN A 147 33.97 25.90 -4.36
C GLN A 147 33.18 27.20 -4.38
#